data_AF-A0A2K4IAM9-F1
#
_entry.id   AF-A0A2K4IAM9-F1
#
_cell.length_a   1.000
_cell.length_b   1.000
_cell.length_c   1.000
_cell.angle_alpha   90.00
_cell.angle_beta   90.00
_cell.angle_gamma   90.00
#
_symmetry.space_group_name_H-M   'P 1'
#
loop_
_entity.id
_entity.type
_entity.pdbx_description
1 polymer ?
#
loop_
_entity_poly.entity_id
_entity_poly.type
_entity_poly.pdbx_seq_one_letter_code
_entity_poly.pdbx_strand_id
1 'polypeptide(L)'
;MSEKFLRFDVKDFLKTPADLGQYIKGCEVEDSGDGQLNRLAFRDVMQTIRERIENDPNFAQALRIEAATLIHSGEIELGRRLLNLLQEALRHQTARRFFTYRP
;
A
#
# COMPACT_ATOMS: atom_id res chain seq x y z
N MET A 1 -13.06 10.51 31.19
CA MET A 1 -12.88 9.23 30.50
C MET A 1 -11.78 9.41 29.48
N SER A 2 -10.57 8.85 29.69
CA SER A 2 -9.55 8.87 28.64
C SER A 2 -9.93 7.77 27.66
N GLU A 3 -10.64 8.12 26.59
CA GLU A 3 -10.65 7.28 25.40
C GLU A 3 -9.18 7.14 24.99
N LYS A 4 -8.58 5.98 25.28
CA LYS A 4 -7.31 5.61 24.68
C LYS A 4 -7.62 5.54 23.20
N PHE A 5 -7.25 6.57 22.44
CA PHE A 5 -7.28 6.53 20.98
C PHE A 5 -6.62 5.21 20.57
N LEU A 6 -7.45 4.25 20.12
CA LEU A 6 -6.97 3.00 19.57
C LEU A 6 -6.04 3.38 18.43
N ARG A 7 -4.88 2.73 18.38
CA ARG A 7 -3.87 2.95 17.33
C ARG A 7 -4.61 2.82 16.00
N PHE A 8 -4.69 3.90 15.23
CA PHE A 8 -5.33 3.89 13.91
C PHE A 8 -4.54 2.91 13.04
N ASP A 9 -5.05 1.69 12.87
CA ASP A 9 -4.40 0.69 12.03
C ASP A 9 -4.92 0.88 10.62
N VAL A 10 -4.11 1.55 9.81
CA VAL A 10 -4.44 1.97 8.45
C VAL A 10 -4.96 0.81 7.60
N LYS A 11 -4.46 -0.42 7.84
CA LYS A 11 -4.87 -1.64 7.14
C LYS A 11 -6.35 -2.02 7.30
N ASP A 12 -6.98 -1.60 8.40
CA ASP A 12 -8.38 -1.89 8.68
C ASP A 12 -9.31 -1.10 7.74
N PHE A 13 -8.78 0.00 7.17
CA PHE A 13 -9.47 0.90 6.28
C PHE A 13 -9.02 0.74 4.82
N LEU A 14 -7.77 0.35 4.59
CA LEU A 14 -7.22 0.07 3.26
C LEU A 14 -7.60 -1.34 2.78
N LYS A 15 -8.79 -1.47 2.19
CA LYS A 15 -9.36 -2.76 1.80
C LYS A 15 -9.17 -3.07 0.33
N THR A 16 -9.28 -2.06 -0.51
CA THR A 16 -9.24 -2.18 -1.96
C THR A 16 -7.99 -1.54 -2.54
N PRO A 17 -7.55 -1.95 -3.75
CA PRO A 17 -6.51 -1.24 -4.49
C PRO A 17 -6.78 0.26 -4.66
N ALA A 18 -8.04 0.65 -4.87
CA ALA A 18 -8.43 2.04 -5.00
C ALA A 18 -8.21 2.81 -3.68
N ASP A 19 -8.53 2.19 -2.53
CA ASP A 19 -8.30 2.79 -1.20
C ASP A 19 -6.81 3.12 -1.00
N LEU A 20 -5.91 2.23 -1.46
CA LEU A 20 -4.46 2.46 -1.38
C LEU A 20 -4.03 3.69 -2.17
N GLY A 21 -4.56 3.85 -3.40
CA GLY A 21 -4.26 5.00 -4.25
C GLY A 21 -4.81 6.30 -3.66
N GLN A 22 -6.06 6.27 -3.18
CA GLN A 22 -6.71 7.43 -2.55
C GLN A 22 -5.99 7.86 -1.29
N TYR A 23 -5.52 6.91 -0.48
CA TYR A 23 -4.79 7.21 0.74
C TYR A 23 -3.43 7.86 0.45
N ILE A 24 -2.65 7.34 -0.49
CA ILE A 24 -1.40 7.97 -0.94
C ILE A 24 -1.67 9.41 -1.41
N LYS A 25 -2.69 9.59 -2.26
CA LYS A 25 -3.05 10.91 -2.80
C LYS A 25 -3.51 11.89 -1.72
N GLY A 26 -4.29 11.42 -0.74
CA GLY A 26 -4.70 12.22 0.41
C GLY A 26 -3.50 12.67 1.24
N CYS A 27 -2.59 11.75 1.55
CA CYS A 27 -1.35 12.07 2.26
C CYS A 27 -0.46 13.04 1.48
N GLU A 28 -0.39 12.93 0.15
CA GLU A 28 0.36 13.88 -0.69
C GLU A 28 -0.20 15.30 -0.63
N VAL A 29 -1.53 15.43 -0.57
CA VAL A 29 -2.20 16.74 -0.45
C VAL A 29 -2.03 17.34 0.93
N GLU A 30 -2.03 16.52 1.98
CA GLU A 30 -1.92 16.94 3.38
C GLU A 30 -0.47 17.06 3.88
N ASP A 31 0.51 16.57 3.13
CA ASP A 31 1.91 16.64 3.53
C ASP A 31 2.35 18.10 3.64
N SER A 32 2.98 18.43 4.77
CA SER A 32 3.46 19.78 5.07
C SER A 32 4.59 20.27 4.15
N GLY A 33 5.06 19.40 3.25
CA GLY A 33 6.22 19.60 2.38
C GLY A 33 7.51 18.99 2.95
N ASP A 34 7.49 18.44 4.18
CA ASP A 34 8.62 17.75 4.79
C ASP A 34 8.77 16.28 4.35
N GLY A 35 7.78 15.76 3.62
CA GLY A 35 7.71 14.41 3.08
C GLY A 35 7.53 13.32 4.14
N GLN A 36 7.31 13.66 5.42
CA GLN A 36 7.14 12.68 6.48
C GLN A 36 5.83 11.92 6.30
N LEU A 37 4.74 12.61 5.96
CA LEU A 37 3.43 11.99 5.79
C LEU A 37 3.45 11.07 4.58
N ASN A 38 4.09 11.50 3.49
CA ASN A 38 4.28 10.65 2.30
C ASN A 38 5.08 9.37 2.59
N ARG A 39 6.15 9.47 3.38
CA ARG A 39 6.95 8.30 3.77
C ARG A 39 6.16 7.33 4.66
N LEU A 40 5.34 7.86 5.57
CA LEU A 40 4.45 7.07 6.41
C LEU A 40 3.40 6.37 5.55
N ALA A 41 2.75 7.10 4.65
CA ALA A 41 1.73 6.56 3.76
C ALA A 41 2.27 5.39 2.92
N PHE A 42 3.46 5.53 2.34
CA PHE A 42 4.08 4.43 1.59
C PHE A 42 4.41 3.22 2.45
N ARG A 43 4.84 3.42 3.70
CA ARG A 43 5.09 2.32 4.63
C ARG A 43 3.80 1.57 4.96
N ASP A 44 2.73 2.31 5.24
CA ASP A 44 1.43 1.74 5.63
C ASP A 44 0.77 0.99 4.46
N VAL A 45 0.85 1.56 3.25
CA VAL A 45 0.41 0.89 2.03
C VAL A 45 1.25 -0.35 1.74
N MET A 46 2.58 -0.28 1.84
CA MET A 46 3.45 -1.45 1.65
C MET A 46 3.07 -2.59 2.60
N GLN A 47 2.88 -2.26 3.89
CA GLN A 47 2.51 -3.26 4.88
C GLN A 47 1.15 -3.87 4.57
N THR A 48 0.17 -3.04 4.21
CA THR A 48 -1.16 -3.50 3.80
C THR A 48 -1.10 -4.41 2.58
N ILE A 49 -0.34 -4.05 1.55
CA ILE A 49 -0.17 -4.88 0.34
C ILE A 49 0.41 -6.24 0.70
N ARG A 50 1.46 -6.29 1.55
CA ARG A 50 2.09 -7.55 1.97
C ARG A 50 1.07 -8.46 2.65
N GLU A 51 0.34 -7.93 3.62
CA GLU A 51 -0.66 -8.69 4.37
C GLU A 51 -1.81 -9.14 3.46
N ARG A 52 -2.27 -8.29 2.54
CA ARG A 52 -3.35 -8.63 1.61
C ARG A 52 -2.94 -9.73 0.64
N ILE A 53 -1.73 -9.68 0.07
CA ILE A 53 -1.26 -10.71 -0.87
C ILE A 53 -1.05 -12.06 -0.18
N GLU A 54 -0.68 -12.06 1.11
CA GLU A 54 -0.58 -13.31 1.89
C GLU A 54 -1.96 -13.95 2.14
N ASN A 55 -3.03 -13.16 2.27
CA ASN A 55 -4.37 -13.65 2.63
C ASN A 55 -5.36 -13.74 1.45
N ASP A 56 -5.16 -12.96 0.38
CA ASP A 56 -6.02 -12.88 -0.79
C ASP A 56 -5.18 -13.06 -2.08
N PRO A 57 -5.27 -14.24 -2.73
CA PRO A 57 -4.50 -14.53 -3.93
C PRO A 57 -4.90 -13.66 -5.14
N ASN A 58 -6.10 -13.05 -5.13
CA ASN A 58 -6.57 -12.20 -6.21
C ASN A 58 -6.16 -10.73 -6.04
N PHE A 59 -5.75 -10.32 -4.83
CA PHE A 59 -5.42 -8.94 -4.53
C PHE A 59 -4.30 -8.38 -5.41
N ALA A 60 -3.26 -9.18 -5.65
CA ALA A 60 -2.15 -8.78 -6.52
C ALA A 60 -2.61 -8.49 -7.95
N GLN A 61 -3.57 -9.26 -8.47
CA GLN A 61 -4.13 -9.04 -9.81
C GLN A 61 -5.02 -7.80 -9.83
N ALA A 62 -5.88 -7.63 -8.83
CA ALA A 62 -6.72 -6.44 -8.70
C ALA A 62 -5.88 -5.15 -8.63
N LEU A 63 -4.78 -5.18 -7.86
CA LEU A 63 -3.88 -4.03 -7.75
C LEU A 63 -3.14 -3.71 -9.06
N ARG A 64 -2.80 -4.71 -9.87
CA ARG A 64 -2.24 -4.47 -11.22
C ARG A 64 -3.24 -3.81 -12.15
N ILE A 65 -4.50 -4.27 -12.11
CA ILE A 65 -5.58 -3.71 -12.93
C ILE A 65 -5.81 -2.25 -12.54
N GLU A 66 -5.96 -1.97 -11.25
CA GLU A 66 -6.15 -0.61 -10.74
C GLU A 66 -5.01 0.32 -11.16
N ALA A 67 -3.76 -0.12 -11.00
CA ALA A 67 -2.62 0.67 -11.39
C ALA A 67 -2.57 0.94 -12.91
N ALA A 68 -2.96 -0.04 -13.74
CA ALA A 68 -3.08 0.15 -15.18
C ALA A 68 -4.21 1.14 -15.53
N THR A 69 -5.34 1.08 -14.82
CA THR A 69 -6.46 2.01 -14.95
C THR A 69 -6.01 3.44 -14.62
N LEU A 70 -5.29 3.65 -13.52
CA LEU A 70 -4.74 4.95 -13.14
C LEU A 70 -3.77 5.50 -14.19
N ILE A 71 -2.89 4.66 -14.73
CA ILE A 71 -1.97 5.08 -15.81
C ILE A 71 -2.76 5.49 -17.05
N HIS A 72 -3.80 4.72 -17.42
CA HIS A 72 -4.62 5.03 -18.58
C HIS A 72 -5.48 6.29 -18.38
N SER A 73 -5.95 6.56 -17.16
CA SER A 73 -6.73 7.75 -16.82
C SER A 73 -5.89 9.02 -16.64
N GLY A 74 -4.57 8.93 -16.75
CA GLY A 74 -3.64 10.06 -16.65
C GLY A 74 -2.98 10.23 -15.28
N GLU A 75 -3.34 9.43 -14.28
CA GLU A 75 -2.68 9.37 -12.96
C GLU A 75 -1.43 8.47 -13.00
N ILE A 76 -0.54 8.76 -13.96
CA ILE A 76 0.61 7.92 -14.31
C ILE A 76 1.53 7.67 -13.11
N GLU A 77 1.84 8.72 -12.35
CA GLU A 77 2.78 8.62 -11.22
C GLU A 77 2.20 7.83 -10.06
N LEU A 78 0.90 7.97 -9.76
CA LEU A 78 0.23 7.18 -8.73
C LEU A 78 0.17 5.70 -9.12
N GLY A 79 -0.22 5.40 -10.36
CA GLY A 79 -0.22 4.03 -10.87
C GLY A 79 1.18 3.39 -10.85
N ARG A 80 2.23 4.13 -11.24
CA ARG A 80 3.62 3.67 -11.13
C ARG A 80 4.04 3.39 -9.69
N ARG A 81 3.68 4.25 -8.74
CA ARG A 81 3.97 4.06 -7.31
C ARG A 81 3.33 2.77 -6.80
N LEU A 82 2.05 2.54 -7.09
CA LEU A 82 1.36 1.30 -6.70
C LEU A 82 2.01 0.05 -7.29
N LEU A 83 2.43 0.09 -8.57
CA LEU A 83 3.16 -1.03 -9.19
C LEU A 83 4.50 -1.30 -8.51
N ASN A 84 5.26 -0.25 -8.17
CA ASN A 84 6.55 -0.40 -7.49
C ASN A 84 6.37 -1.04 -6.11
N LEU A 85 5.38 -0.56 -5.34
CA LEU A 85 5.06 -1.12 -4.02
C LEU A 85 4.64 -2.60 -4.11
N LEU A 86 3.80 -2.93 -5.10
CA LEU A 86 3.39 -4.31 -5.36
C LEU A 86 4.59 -5.20 -5.73
N GLN A 87 5.48 -4.74 -6.61
CA GLN A 87 6.66 -5.50 -7.01
C GLN A 87 7.58 -5.78 -5.83
N GLU A 88 7.80 -4.79 -4.97
CA GLU A 88 8.60 -4.96 -3.76
C GLU A 88 7.93 -5.93 -2.78
N ALA A 89 6.63 -5.82 -2.54
CA ALA A 89 5.89 -6.77 -1.69
C ALA A 89 6.00 -8.22 -2.20
N LEU A 90 5.86 -8.44 -3.52
CA LEU A 90 6.01 -9.76 -4.12
C LEU A 90 7.44 -10.31 -4.02
N ARG A 91 8.45 -9.45 -4.18
CA ARG A 91 9.85 -9.84 -3.93
C ARG A 91 10.06 -10.27 -2.49
N HIS A 92 9.50 -9.54 -1.53
CA HIS A 92 9.55 -9.91 -0.12
C HIS A 92 8.86 -11.24 0.17
N GLN A 93 7.67 -11.49 -0.38
CA GLN A 93 6.95 -12.76 -0.23
C GLN A 93 7.76 -13.92 -0.83
N THR A 94 8.32 -13.71 -2.02
CA THR A 94 9.17 -14.69 -2.70
C THR A 94 10.41 -15.01 -1.86
N ALA A 95 11.09 -13.97 -1.35
CA ALA A 95 12.24 -14.16 -0.46
C ALA A 95 11.86 -14.86 0.85
N ARG A 96 10.73 -14.53 1.49
CA ARG A 96 10.23 -15.23 2.69
C ARG A 96 10.02 -16.72 2.42
N ARG A 97 9.45 -17.06 1.26
CA ARG A 97 9.20 -18.44 0.85
C ARG A 97 10.48 -19.25 0.62
N PHE A 98 11.52 -18.62 0.04
CA PHE A 98 12.79 -19.30 -0.25
C PHE A 98 13.78 -19.31 0.90
N PHE A 99 13.79 -18.29 1.75
CA PHE A 99 14.82 -18.10 2.77
C PHE A 99 14.35 -18.33 4.20
N THR A 100 13.04 -18.57 4.45
CA THR A 100 12.45 -18.81 5.79
C THR A 100 13.27 -18.23 6.93
N TYR A 101 13.24 -16.90 7.06
CA TYR A 101 13.84 -16.19 8.19
C TYR A 101 13.27 -16.79 9.48
N ARG A 102 14.12 -17.50 10.24
CA ARG A 102 13.78 -17.93 11.60
C ARG A 102 13.91 -16.67 12.49
N PRO A 103 12.89 -16.32 13.28
CA PRO A 103 12.91 -15.11 14.12
C PRO A 103 14.05 -15.14 15.14
#